data_AF-A0A960BIA3-F1
#
_entry.id   AF-A0A960BIA3-F1
#
_cell.length_a   1.000
_cell.length_b   1.000
_cell.length_c   1.000
_cell.angle_alpha   90.00
_cell.angle_beta   90.00
_cell.angle_gamma   90.00
#
_symmetry.space_group_name_H-M   'P 1'
#
loop_
_entity.id
_entity.type
_entity.pdbx_description
1 polymer ?
#
loop_
_entity_poly.entity_id
_entity_poly.type
_entity_poly.pdbx_seq_one_letter_code
_entity_poly.pdbx_strand_id
1 'polypeptide(L)'
;MRFPEFAARTLQGEEKELPADLPAERTLVLLPFRQWQQRQVDGWIARAEQAGWVADLAEATSGAARPSRATIEVPCISRRWGTVRRFIDGGMAASIRTPSILGRTWTAYTDVGRVQRALGLSDSDQTWVGVVQPDGVIRVSVLGDVTDRAWAAVATELH
;
A
#
# COMPACT_ATOMS: atom_id res chain seq x y z
N MET A 1 -0.89 -7.71 -16.66
CA MET A 1 -1.94 -7.27 -15.71
C MET A 1 -1.67 -5.80 -15.37
N ARG A 2 -2.69 -4.98 -15.10
CA ARG A 2 -2.50 -3.58 -14.69
C ARG A 2 -3.13 -3.34 -13.32
N PHE A 3 -2.52 -2.46 -12.55
CA PHE A 3 -3.04 -2.01 -11.27
C PHE A 3 -4.29 -1.13 -11.49
N PRO A 4 -5.39 -1.34 -10.75
CA PRO A 4 -6.60 -0.56 -10.93
C PRO A 4 -6.39 0.89 -10.48
N GLU A 5 -7.09 1.81 -11.13
CA GLU A 5 -7.13 3.21 -10.72
C GLU A 5 -8.16 3.43 -9.60
N PHE A 6 -7.74 4.09 -8.53
CA PHE A 6 -8.62 4.52 -7.45
C PHE A 6 -7.98 5.62 -6.58
N ALA A 7 -8.84 6.46 -6.02
CA ALA A 7 -8.43 7.46 -5.04
C ALA A 7 -8.07 6.82 -3.69
N ALA A 8 -7.01 7.31 -3.10
CA ALA A 8 -6.55 7.04 -1.75
C ALA A 8 -6.25 8.36 -1.03
N ARG A 9 -6.06 8.31 0.28
CA ARG A 9 -5.77 9.49 1.09
C ARG A 9 -4.73 9.16 2.14
N THR A 10 -3.71 9.99 2.29
CA THR A 10 -2.74 9.83 3.38
C THR A 10 -3.41 10.08 4.73
N LEU A 11 -2.86 9.54 5.82
CA LEU A 11 -3.38 9.83 7.16
C LEU A 11 -3.23 11.32 7.55
N GLN A 12 -2.36 12.08 6.87
CA GLN A 12 -2.25 13.53 7.00
C GLN A 12 -3.32 14.28 6.18
N GLY A 13 -4.10 13.56 5.38
CA GLY A 13 -5.26 14.08 4.68
C GLY A 13 -5.04 14.55 3.25
N GLU A 14 -3.89 14.24 2.67
CA GLU A 14 -3.58 14.50 1.27
C GLU A 14 -4.28 13.47 0.38
N GLU A 15 -4.99 13.92 -0.66
CA GLU A 15 -5.62 13.02 -1.63
C GLU A 15 -4.55 12.52 -2.63
N LYS A 16 -4.64 11.26 -3.03
CA LYS A 16 -3.74 10.57 -3.95
C LYS A 16 -4.56 9.79 -4.98
N GLU A 17 -4.13 9.79 -6.23
CA GLU A 17 -4.68 8.96 -7.30
C GLU A 17 -3.72 7.81 -7.60
N LEU A 18 -4.08 6.59 -7.18
CA LEU A 18 -3.27 5.41 -7.47
C LEU A 18 -3.60 4.87 -8.87
N PRO A 19 -2.61 4.38 -9.64
CA PRO A 19 -1.17 4.30 -9.31
C PRO A 19 -0.36 5.56 -9.65
N ALA A 20 -0.94 6.58 -10.27
CA ALA A 20 -0.22 7.74 -10.80
C ALA A 20 0.62 8.48 -9.74
N ASP A 21 0.10 8.60 -8.53
CA ASP A 21 0.75 9.28 -7.40
C ASP A 21 1.64 8.37 -6.55
N LEU A 22 1.96 7.17 -7.03
CA LEU A 22 2.89 6.29 -6.32
C LEU A 22 4.23 7.01 -6.04
N PRO A 23 4.78 6.83 -4.82
CA PRO A 23 5.88 7.65 -4.35
C PRO A 23 7.24 7.28 -4.96
N ALA A 24 7.35 6.16 -5.68
CA ALA A 24 8.60 5.67 -6.25
C ALA A 24 8.41 5.09 -7.66
N GLU A 25 9.52 4.97 -8.41
CA GLU A 25 9.52 4.29 -9.71
C GLU A 25 9.02 2.85 -9.60
N ARG A 26 9.35 2.19 -8.47
CA ARG A 26 8.83 0.89 -8.08
C ARG A 26 8.36 0.95 -6.64
N THR A 27 7.07 0.79 -6.42
CA THR A 27 6.49 0.81 -5.08
C THR A 27 6.00 -0.57 -4.70
N LEU A 28 6.43 -1.08 -3.54
CA LEU A 28 5.82 -2.22 -2.88
C LEU A 28 4.49 -1.76 -2.27
N VAL A 29 3.38 -2.17 -2.87
CA VAL A 29 2.03 -1.81 -2.44
C VAL A 29 1.42 -2.99 -1.70
N LEU A 30 0.95 -2.74 -0.48
CA LEU A 30 0.25 -3.70 0.36
C LEU A 30 -1.22 -3.31 0.45
N LEU A 31 -2.13 -4.18 0.01
CA LEU A 31 -3.57 -3.95 0.06
C LEU A 31 -4.24 -4.91 1.04
N PRO A 32 -4.34 -4.54 2.33
CA PRO A 32 -5.22 -5.25 3.25
C PRO A 32 -6.68 -4.81 3.00
N PHE A 33 -7.58 -5.78 3.09
CA PHE A 33 -9.03 -5.59 2.94
C PHE A 33 -9.78 -5.74 4.28
N ARG A 34 -9.12 -6.31 5.30
CA ARG A 34 -9.69 -6.55 6.63
C ARG A 34 -8.68 -6.18 7.71
N GLN A 35 -9.17 -5.65 8.84
CA GLN A 35 -8.33 -5.18 9.95
C GLN A 35 -7.39 -6.28 10.50
N TRP A 36 -7.84 -7.52 10.58
CA TRP A 36 -7.01 -8.62 11.11
C TRP A 36 -5.78 -8.92 10.23
N GLN A 37 -5.77 -8.46 8.98
CA GLN A 37 -4.64 -8.61 8.07
C GLN A 37 -3.48 -7.67 8.39
N GLN A 38 -3.64 -6.75 9.35
CA GLN A 38 -2.55 -5.89 9.82
C GLN A 38 -1.30 -6.68 10.18
N ARG A 39 -1.46 -7.85 10.82
CA ARG A 39 -0.34 -8.74 11.13
C ARG A 39 0.44 -9.21 9.89
N GLN A 40 -0.23 -9.41 8.76
CA GLN A 40 0.43 -9.78 7.50
C GLN A 40 1.23 -8.59 6.98
N VAL A 41 0.61 -7.41 6.99
CA VAL A 41 1.23 -6.16 6.54
C VAL A 41 2.46 -5.83 7.38
N ASP A 42 2.36 -5.91 8.71
CA ASP A 42 3.47 -5.65 9.63
C ASP A 42 4.67 -6.56 9.32
N GLY A 43 4.44 -7.83 9.00
CA GLY A 43 5.49 -8.76 8.58
C GLY A 43 6.18 -8.34 7.28
N TRP A 44 5.41 -7.92 6.28
CA TRP A 44 5.95 -7.40 5.03
C TRP A 44 6.74 -6.11 5.21
N ILE A 45 6.23 -5.17 6.00
CA ILE A 45 6.93 -3.91 6.32
C ILE A 45 8.24 -4.20 7.03
N ALA A 46 8.23 -5.05 8.06
CA ALA A 46 9.45 -5.43 8.79
C ALA A 46 10.49 -6.06 7.86
N ARG A 47 10.07 -6.89 6.90
CA ARG A 47 10.98 -7.48 5.90
C ARG A 47 11.54 -6.43 4.93
N ALA A 48 10.71 -5.48 4.51
CA ALA A 48 11.14 -4.35 3.67
C ALA A 48 12.09 -3.40 4.40
N GLU A 49 11.89 -3.16 5.69
CA GLU A 49 12.80 -2.39 6.54
C GLU A 49 14.17 -3.06 6.62
N GLN A 50 14.20 -4.37 6.90
CA GLN A 50 15.45 -5.14 6.96
C GLN A 50 16.23 -5.14 5.63
N ALA A 51 15.54 -5.02 4.51
CA ALA A 51 16.14 -4.95 3.18
C ALA A 51 16.45 -3.51 2.72
N GLY A 52 16.10 -2.50 3.52
CA GLY A 52 16.33 -1.08 3.20
C GLY A 52 15.38 -0.50 2.14
N TRP A 53 14.18 -1.05 1.96
CA TRP A 53 13.21 -0.63 0.92
C TRP A 53 12.14 0.33 1.40
N VAL A 54 12.52 1.10 2.40
CA VAL A 54 11.64 1.85 3.27
C VAL A 54 12.09 3.30 3.09
N ALA A 55 11.62 3.90 1.99
CA ALA A 55 11.90 5.30 1.70
C ALA A 55 11.18 6.20 2.71
N ASP A 56 11.88 7.21 3.24
CA ASP A 56 11.23 8.27 3.97
C ASP A 56 10.40 9.10 2.98
N LEU A 57 9.08 8.93 3.03
CA LEU A 57 8.16 9.61 2.12
C LEU A 57 8.01 11.10 2.46
N ALA A 58 8.53 11.56 3.60
CA ALA A 58 8.54 12.97 3.95
C ALA A 58 9.44 13.81 3.03
N GLU A 59 10.48 13.22 2.43
CA GLU A 59 11.39 13.94 1.54
C GLU A 59 10.88 14.05 0.08
N ALA A 60 9.98 13.16 -0.34
CA ALA A 60 9.43 13.13 -1.70
C ALA A 60 8.59 14.39 -2.05
N THR A 61 8.09 15.10 -1.04
CA THR A 61 7.33 16.35 -1.18
C THR A 61 8.19 17.61 -1.43
N SER A 62 9.53 17.49 -1.41
CA SER A 62 10.46 18.63 -1.48
C SER A 62 10.86 19.07 -2.90
N GLY A 63 10.29 18.48 -3.95
CA GLY A 63 10.79 18.65 -5.33
C GLY A 63 12.09 17.87 -5.63
N ALA A 64 12.48 16.95 -4.74
CA ALA A 64 13.54 15.99 -4.97
C ALA A 64 13.14 14.98 -6.06
N ALA A 65 14.13 14.35 -6.69
CA ALA A 65 13.88 13.26 -7.64
C ALA A 65 13.09 12.14 -6.95
N ARG A 66 12.11 11.57 -7.67
CA ARG A 66 11.31 10.45 -7.18
C ARG A 66 12.25 9.31 -6.75
N PRO A 67 12.13 8.75 -5.54
CA PRO A 67 12.97 7.63 -5.11
C PRO A 67 12.78 6.43 -6.05
N SER A 68 13.82 5.63 -6.22
CA SER A 68 13.75 4.42 -7.04
C SER A 68 12.79 3.38 -6.45
N ARG A 69 12.69 3.32 -5.10
CA ARG A 69 11.93 2.32 -4.36
C ARG A 69 11.20 2.91 -3.17
N ALA A 70 10.00 2.42 -2.89
CA ALA A 70 9.25 2.74 -1.67
C ALA A 70 8.31 1.60 -1.29
N THR A 71 7.80 1.64 -0.05
CA THR A 71 6.78 0.72 0.45
C THR A 71 5.61 1.52 0.99
N ILE A 72 4.37 1.16 0.63
CA ILE A 72 3.15 1.75 1.17
C ILE A 72 2.12 0.69 1.53
N GLU A 73 1.35 0.95 2.58
CA GLU A 73 0.14 0.22 2.93
C GLU A 73 -1.08 1.02 2.47
N VAL A 74 -2.02 0.35 1.80
CA VAL A 74 -3.26 0.95 1.34
C VAL A 74 -4.49 0.15 1.79
N PRO A 75 -5.00 0.36 3.01
CA PRO A 75 -6.21 -0.31 3.46
C PRO A 75 -7.40 0.01 2.56
N CYS A 76 -7.96 -1.03 1.95
CA CYS A 76 -9.08 -0.94 1.04
C CYS A 76 -10.40 -1.10 1.80
N ILE A 77 -11.07 0.03 2.05
CA ILE A 77 -12.28 0.12 2.85
C ILE A 77 -13.47 0.39 1.92
N SER A 78 -14.61 -0.25 2.17
CA SER A 78 -15.82 -0.03 1.37
C SER A 78 -16.29 1.44 1.46
N ARG A 79 -16.65 2.03 0.31
CA ARG A 79 -17.23 3.39 0.19
C ARG A 79 -18.34 3.71 1.19
N ARG A 80 -19.10 2.70 1.64
CA ARG A 80 -20.18 2.88 2.65
C ARG A 80 -19.69 3.47 3.97
N TRP A 81 -18.42 3.31 4.30
CA TRP A 81 -17.79 3.87 5.49
C TRP A 81 -17.22 5.29 5.27
N GLY A 82 -17.33 5.83 4.06
CA GLY A 82 -16.76 7.12 3.69
C GLY A 82 -17.33 8.30 4.50
N THR A 83 -18.55 8.21 5.02
CA THR A 83 -19.16 9.22 5.88
C THR A 83 -18.50 9.33 7.26
N VAL A 84 -17.95 8.23 7.76
CA VAL A 84 -17.24 8.16 9.06
C VAL A 84 -15.72 8.08 8.89
N ARG A 85 -15.19 8.34 7.68
CA ARG A 85 -13.77 8.21 7.35
C ARG A 85 -12.85 8.95 8.31
N ARG A 86 -13.22 10.17 8.73
CA ARG A 86 -12.41 10.97 9.66
C ARG A 86 -12.22 10.28 11.02
N PHE A 87 -13.22 9.54 11.48
CA PHE A 87 -13.13 8.79 12.74
C PHE A 87 -12.25 7.55 12.57
N ILE A 88 -12.38 6.82 11.46
CA ILE A 88 -11.57 5.64 11.16
C ILE A 88 -10.10 6.04 10.96
N ASP A 89 -9.84 7.02 10.09
CA ASP A 89 -8.49 7.52 9.79
C ASP A 89 -7.87 8.14 11.05
N GLY A 90 -8.65 8.88 11.84
CA GLY A 90 -8.19 9.46 13.11
C GLY A 90 -7.84 8.40 14.15
N GLY A 91 -8.65 7.35 14.29
CA GLY A 91 -8.36 6.21 15.15
C GLY A 91 -7.10 5.45 14.70
N MET A 92 -6.93 5.27 13.40
CA MET A 92 -5.74 4.65 12.81
C MET A 92 -4.49 5.48 13.07
N ALA A 93 -4.53 6.78 12.77
CA ALA A 93 -3.42 7.69 13.01
C ALA A 93 -3.01 7.76 14.49
N ALA A 94 -3.99 7.76 15.40
CA ALA A 94 -3.72 7.75 16.84
C ALA A 94 -3.08 6.44 17.34
N SER A 95 -3.31 5.33 16.63
CA SER A 95 -2.74 4.02 16.99
C SER A 95 -1.29 3.83 16.50
N ILE A 96 -0.88 4.54 15.45
CA ILE A 96 0.46 4.43 14.86
C ILE A 96 1.40 5.41 15.57
N ARG A 97 2.36 4.86 16.34
CA ARG A 97 3.34 5.66 17.10
C ARG A 97 4.59 6.04 16.30
N THR A 98 4.82 5.40 15.16
CA THR A 98 6.03 5.59 14.35
C THR A 98 5.74 6.51 13.17
N PRO A 99 6.37 7.70 13.07
CA PRO A 99 6.11 8.66 11.99
C PRO A 99 6.34 8.11 10.58
N SER A 100 7.35 7.23 10.40
CA SER A 100 7.63 6.59 9.11
C SER A 100 6.52 5.63 8.66
N ILE A 101 5.78 5.03 9.59
CA ILE A 101 4.60 4.19 9.29
C ILE A 101 3.40 5.08 8.94
N LEU A 102 3.21 6.19 9.66
CA LEU A 102 2.16 7.19 9.36
C LEU A 102 2.27 7.77 7.95
N GLY A 103 3.49 8.05 7.48
CA GLY A 103 3.72 8.59 6.13
C GLY A 103 3.44 7.60 4.99
N ARG A 104 3.41 6.30 5.30
CA ARG A 104 3.27 5.20 4.32
C ARG A 104 1.90 4.54 4.32
N THR A 105 1.00 4.98 5.20
CA THR A 105 -0.35 4.43 5.31
C THR A 105 -1.34 5.34 4.59
N TRP A 106 -1.94 4.85 3.51
CA TRP A 106 -2.92 5.59 2.71
C TRP A 106 -4.27 4.86 2.75
N THR A 107 -5.36 5.49 3.13
CA THR A 107 -6.67 4.82 3.17
C THR A 107 -7.41 4.98 1.85
N ALA A 108 -7.96 3.88 1.33
CA ALA A 108 -8.75 3.88 0.09
C ALA A 108 -10.21 3.52 0.39
N TYR A 109 -11.09 4.52 0.40
CA TYR A 109 -12.54 4.32 0.51
C TYR A 109 -13.13 4.06 -0.87
N THR A 110 -13.11 2.81 -1.32
CA THR A 110 -13.35 2.43 -2.71
C THR A 110 -14.35 1.27 -2.88
N ASP A 111 -14.66 0.94 -4.13
CA ASP A 111 -15.36 -0.29 -4.48
C ASP A 111 -14.36 -1.44 -4.38
N VAL A 112 -14.31 -2.07 -3.21
CA VAL A 112 -13.39 -3.18 -2.91
C VAL A 112 -13.57 -4.32 -3.91
N GLY A 113 -14.81 -4.63 -4.32
CA GLY A 113 -15.08 -5.68 -5.30
C GLY A 113 -14.57 -5.34 -6.70
N ARG A 114 -14.52 -4.06 -7.08
CA ARG A 114 -13.86 -3.61 -8.32
C ARG A 114 -12.34 -3.79 -8.24
N VAL A 115 -11.71 -3.41 -7.13
CA VAL A 115 -10.26 -3.58 -6.93
C VAL A 115 -9.88 -5.06 -6.97
N GLN A 116 -10.61 -5.89 -6.24
CA GLN A 116 -10.39 -7.34 -6.20
C GLN A 116 -10.46 -7.98 -7.59
N ARG A 117 -11.52 -7.71 -8.35
CA ARG A 117 -11.67 -8.25 -9.71
C ARG A 117 -10.54 -7.82 -10.63
N ALA A 118 -10.09 -6.56 -10.55
CA ALA A 118 -8.99 -6.07 -11.36
C ALA A 118 -7.65 -6.75 -11.02
N LEU A 119 -7.48 -7.17 -9.76
CA LEU A 119 -6.30 -7.88 -9.27
C LEU A 119 -6.43 -9.41 -9.29
N GLY A 120 -7.55 -9.94 -9.81
CA GLY A 120 -7.80 -11.38 -9.89
C GLY A 120 -8.09 -12.07 -8.55
N LEU A 121 -8.56 -11.32 -7.54
CA LEU A 121 -8.90 -11.82 -6.21
C LEU A 121 -10.35 -12.33 -6.16
N SER A 122 -10.55 -13.50 -5.55
CA SER A 122 -11.89 -14.07 -5.28
C SER A 122 -12.58 -13.46 -4.06
N ASP A 123 -11.79 -13.01 -3.08
CA ASP A 123 -12.27 -12.60 -1.76
C ASP A 123 -11.30 -11.62 -1.07
N SER A 124 -11.63 -11.27 0.18
CA SER A 124 -10.89 -10.31 1.01
C SER A 124 -10.03 -10.99 2.08
N ASP A 125 -9.78 -12.30 1.99
CA ASP A 125 -9.14 -13.06 3.06
C ASP A 125 -7.61 -12.99 3.00
N GLN A 126 -7.03 -12.56 1.88
CA GLN A 126 -5.58 -12.38 1.75
C GLN A 126 -5.22 -10.92 1.47
N THR A 127 -4.13 -10.45 2.08
CA THR A 127 -3.49 -9.20 1.68
C THR A 127 -2.90 -9.39 0.29
N TRP A 128 -3.23 -8.51 -0.64
CA TRP A 128 -2.53 -8.46 -1.92
C TRP A 128 -1.25 -7.65 -1.76
N VAL A 129 -0.13 -8.17 -2.27
CA VAL A 129 1.16 -7.50 -2.21
C VAL A 129 1.79 -7.51 -3.59
N GLY A 130 2.26 -6.36 -4.07
CA GLY A 130 2.89 -6.31 -5.39
C GLY A 130 3.77 -5.11 -5.61
N VAL A 131 4.64 -5.24 -6.61
CA VAL A 131 5.53 -4.18 -7.08
C VAL A 131 4.85 -3.47 -8.24
N VAL A 132 4.50 -2.21 -8.02
CA VAL A 132 3.70 -1.40 -8.94
C VAL A 132 4.49 -0.16 -9.36
N GLN A 133 4.42 0.16 -10.64
CA GLN A 133 5.00 1.37 -11.21
C GLN A 133 3.92 2.46 -11.36
N PRO A 134 4.28 3.75 -11.43
CA PRO A 134 3.30 4.83 -11.56
C PRO A 134 2.41 4.76 -12.82
N ASP A 135 2.87 4.08 -13.87
CA ASP A 135 2.07 3.81 -15.07
C ASP A 135 1.08 2.64 -14.89
N GLY A 136 1.01 2.05 -13.70
CA GLY A 136 0.14 0.93 -13.37
C GLY A 136 0.61 -0.43 -13.84
N VAL A 137 1.84 -0.57 -14.33
CA VAL A 137 2.44 -1.89 -14.57
C VAL A 137 2.65 -2.61 -13.23
N ILE A 138 2.10 -3.82 -13.13
CA ILE A 138 2.38 -4.75 -12.03
C ILE A 138 3.53 -5.65 -12.47
N ARG A 139 4.67 -5.54 -11.80
CA ARG A 139 5.88 -6.33 -12.09
C ARG A 139 5.78 -7.74 -11.53
N VAL A 140 5.29 -7.84 -10.31
CA VAL A 140 5.02 -9.10 -9.59
C VAL A 140 3.97 -8.84 -8.53
N SER A 141 3.19 -9.87 -8.22
CA SER A 141 2.28 -9.87 -7.07
C SER A 141 2.23 -11.24 -6.40
N VAL A 142 2.01 -11.23 -5.10
CA VAL A 142 1.81 -12.39 -4.23
C VAL A 142 0.65 -12.11 -3.26
N LEU A 143 0.15 -13.15 -2.61
CA LEU A 143 -0.98 -13.05 -1.67
C LEU A 143 -0.57 -13.56 -0.30
N GLY A 144 -1.10 -12.90 0.75
CA GLY A 144 -1.03 -13.36 2.12
C GLY A 144 0.25 -12.96 2.87
N ASP A 145 0.64 -13.81 3.81
CA ASP A 145 1.77 -13.59 4.71
C ASP A 145 3.10 -13.53 3.97
N VAL A 146 4.03 -12.76 4.54
CA VAL A 146 5.42 -12.76 4.07
C VAL A 146 6.04 -14.13 4.37
N THR A 147 6.64 -14.73 3.34
CA THR A 147 7.46 -15.94 3.42
C THR A 147 8.75 -15.68 2.67
N ASP A 148 9.80 -16.47 2.89
CA ASP A 148 11.06 -16.32 2.14
C ASP A 148 10.84 -16.43 0.62
N ARG A 149 9.95 -17.33 0.19
CA ARG A 149 9.59 -17.49 -1.22
C ARG A 149 8.85 -16.26 -1.76
N ALA A 150 7.84 -15.78 -1.04
CA ALA A 150 7.07 -14.61 -1.47
C ALA A 150 7.94 -13.35 -1.50
N TRP A 151 8.79 -13.19 -0.50
CA TRP A 151 9.77 -12.11 -0.44
C TRP A 151 10.74 -12.16 -1.62
N ALA A 152 11.34 -13.32 -1.90
CA ALA A 152 12.28 -13.47 -3.02
C ALA A 152 11.65 -13.08 -4.37
N ALA A 153 10.39 -13.47 -4.60
CA ALA A 153 9.67 -13.10 -5.83
C ALA A 153 9.48 -11.58 -5.96
N VAL A 154 9.07 -10.91 -4.88
CA VAL A 154 8.92 -9.45 -4.83
C VAL A 154 10.27 -8.75 -4.95
N ALA A 155 11.30 -9.30 -4.32
CA ALA A 155 12.63 -8.74 -4.27
C ALA A 155 13.26 -8.54 -5.63
N THR A 156 13.20 -9.57 -6.48
CA THR A 156 13.78 -9.55 -7.83
C THR A 156 13.26 -8.40 -8.67
N GLU A 157 11.98 -8.04 -8.51
CA GLU A 157 11.36 -6.94 -9.25
C GLU A 157 11.52 -5.58 -8.58
N LEU A 158 12.11 -5.49 -7.39
CA LEU A 158 12.46 -4.21 -6.78
C LEU A 158 13.87 -3.76 -7.13
N HIS A 159 14.68 -4.59 -7.80
CA HIS A 159 16.03 -4.24 -8.22
C HIS A 159 16.12 -3.38 -9.48
#